data_AF-A0A060BZQ4-F1
#
_entry.id   AF-A0A060BZQ4-F1
#
_cell.length_a   1.000
_cell.length_b   1.000
_cell.length_c   1.000
_cell.angle_alpha   90.00
_cell.angle_beta   90.00
_cell.angle_gamma   90.00
#
_symmetry.space_group_name_H-M   'P 1'
#
loop_
_entity.id
_entity.type
_entity.pdbx_description
1 polymer ?
#
loop_
_entity_poly.entity_id
_entity_poly.type
_entity_poly.pdbx_seq_one_letter_code
_entity_poly.pdbx_strand_id
1 'polypeptide(L)' 'WQTENKKTNPNFTLGVGNKIFFFPGNEYATAELKKLGFDITYESSDGVHEWYYWTKKIESVLKWLPINYKQEERLS' A
#
# COMPACT_ATOMS: atom_id res chain seq x y z
N TRP A 1 29.54 -18.19 -15.64
CA TRP A 1 28.83 -17.63 -14.47
C TRP A 1 28.09 -16.37 -14.90
N GLN A 2 26.96 -16.51 -15.58
CA GLN A 2 26.04 -15.39 -15.77
C GLN A 2 25.00 -15.53 -14.65
N THR A 3 25.10 -14.69 -13.63
CA THR A 3 24.00 -14.53 -12.68
C THR A 3 22.87 -13.89 -13.46
N GLU A 4 21.83 -14.66 -13.75
CA GLU A 4 20.55 -14.12 -14.19
C GLU A 4 20.12 -13.06 -13.17
N ASN A 5 20.28 -11.78 -13.51
CA ASN A 5 19.55 -10.70 -12.86
C ASN A 5 18.08 -10.91 -13.21
N LYS A 6 17.41 -11.83 -12.49
CA LYS A 6 15.94 -11.89 -12.49
C LYS A 6 15.48 -10.51 -12.06
N LYS A 7 14.95 -9.75 -13.02
CA LYS A 7 14.33 -8.46 -12.78
C LYS A 7 13.14 -8.72 -11.85
N THR A 8 13.34 -8.58 -10.55
CA THR A 8 12.28 -8.75 -9.56
C THR A 8 11.39 -7.52 -9.67
N ASN A 9 10.13 -7.71 -10.04
CA ASN A 9 9.16 -6.63 -9.95
C ASN A 9 9.11 -6.17 -8.48
N PRO A 10 9.12 -4.85 -8.20
CA PRO A 10 8.94 -4.38 -6.85
C PRO A 10 7.56 -4.78 -6.35
N ASN A 11 7.47 -5.15 -5.07
CA ASN A 11 6.19 -5.33 -4.42
C ASN A 11 5.56 -3.97 -4.16
N PHE A 12 4.25 -3.86 -4.35
CA PHE A 12 3.51 -2.63 -4.14
C PHE A 12 2.51 -2.79 -2.99
N THR A 13 2.33 -1.73 -2.23
CA THR A 13 1.24 -1.61 -1.26
C THR A 13 0.47 -0.32 -1.54
N LEU A 14 -0.86 -0.39 -1.53
CA LEU A 14 -1.76 0.73 -1.79
C LEU A 14 -2.90 0.73 -0.77
N GLY A 15 -3.11 1.89 -0.13
CA GLY A 15 -4.20 2.09 0.82
C GLY A 15 -5.03 3.33 0.48
N VAL A 16 -6.33 3.17 0.20
CA VAL A 16 -7.22 4.27 -0.23
C VAL A 16 -8.50 4.37 0.60
N GLY A 17 -8.92 5.62 0.90
CA GLY A 17 -10.16 5.90 1.60
C GLY A 17 -11.36 5.74 0.66
N ASN A 18 -12.38 5.00 1.08
CA ASN A 18 -13.54 4.68 0.23
C ASN A 18 -14.50 5.87 -0.03
N LYS A 19 -14.35 7.00 0.70
CA LYS A 19 -15.14 8.23 0.51
C LYS A 19 -14.37 9.31 -0.24
N ILE A 20 -13.17 8.99 -0.77
CA ILE A 20 -12.38 9.93 -1.58
C ILE A 20 -12.89 9.93 -3.02
N PHE A 21 -12.97 11.11 -3.64
CA PHE A 21 -13.50 11.26 -5.01
C PHE A 21 -12.79 10.41 -6.07
N PHE A 22 -11.52 10.07 -5.86
CA PHE A 22 -10.71 9.26 -6.77
C PHE A 22 -10.62 7.78 -6.36
N PHE A 23 -11.45 7.31 -5.42
CA PHE A 23 -11.52 5.89 -5.04
C PHE A 23 -11.72 4.96 -6.26
N PRO A 24 -12.64 5.24 -7.21
CA PRO A 24 -12.80 4.40 -8.41
C PRO A 24 -11.53 4.32 -9.27
N GLY A 25 -10.72 5.38 -9.31
CA GLY A 25 -9.44 5.37 -10.02
C GLY A 25 -8.40 4.46 -9.37
N ASN A 26 -8.41 4.34 -8.04
CA ASN A 26 -7.51 3.43 -7.31
C ASN A 26 -7.92 1.97 -7.50
N GLU A 27 -9.23 1.68 -7.48
CA GLU A 27 -9.78 0.36 -7.81
C GLU A 27 -9.37 -0.06 -9.23
N TYR A 28 -9.56 0.83 -10.21
CA TYR A 28 -9.17 0.60 -11.60
C TYR A 28 -7.66 0.33 -11.73
N ALA A 29 -6.81 1.22 -11.21
CA ALA A 29 -5.37 1.07 -11.32
C ALA A 29 -4.86 -0.22 -10.65
N THR A 30 -5.41 -0.58 -9.48
CA THR A 30 -5.09 -1.82 -8.78
C THR A 30 -5.43 -3.04 -9.62
N ALA A 31 -6.63 -3.06 -10.21
CA ALA A 31 -7.07 -4.16 -11.05
C ALA A 31 -6.17 -4.32 -12.29
N GLU A 32 -5.84 -3.21 -12.98
CA GLU A 32 -4.98 -3.24 -14.16
C GLU A 32 -3.56 -3.70 -13.84
N LEU A 33 -2.97 -3.21 -12.76
CA LEU A 33 -1.63 -3.61 -12.37
C LEU A 33 -1.57 -5.09 -11.94
N LYS A 34 -2.60 -5.61 -11.25
CA LYS A 34 -2.71 -7.04 -10.95
C LYS A 34 -2.79 -7.90 -12.22
N LYS A 35 -3.53 -7.47 -13.23
CA LYS A 35 -3.59 -8.15 -14.55
C LYS A 35 -2.23 -8.16 -15.26
N LEU A 36 -1.42 -7.11 -15.07
CA LEU A 36 -0.05 -7.02 -15.60
C LEU A 36 0.97 -7.87 -14.83
N GLY A 37 0.56 -8.58 -13.78
CA GLY A 37 1.43 -9.47 -13.00
C GLY A 37 2.25 -8.78 -11.92
N PHE A 38 1.86 -7.58 -11.49
CA PHE A 38 2.44 -6.94 -10.31
C PHE A 38 1.84 -7.52 -9.02
N ASP A 39 2.71 -7.75 -8.03
CA ASP A 39 2.29 -8.11 -6.69
C ASP A 39 1.85 -6.85 -5.93
N ILE A 40 0.54 -6.73 -5.70
CA ILE A 40 -0.08 -5.57 -5.04
C ILE A 40 -0.90 -6.02 -3.84
N THR A 41 -0.45 -5.60 -2.66
CA THR A 41 -1.27 -5.55 -1.45
C THR A 41 -2.17 -4.32 -1.53
N TYR A 42 -3.47 -4.53 -1.59
CA TYR A 42 -4.45 -3.46 -1.67
C TYR A 42 -5.38 -3.48 -0.45
N GLU A 43 -5.58 -2.33 0.16
CA GLU A 43 -6.55 -2.14 1.23
C GLU A 43 -7.40 -0.88 1.01
N SER A 44 -8.68 -1.00 1.30
CA SER A 44 -9.59 0.13 1.37
C SER A 44 -10.23 0.19 2.75
N SER A 45 -10.38 1.39 3.30
CA SER A 45 -11.11 1.59 4.55
C SER A 45 -11.88 2.89 4.53
N ASP A 46 -12.77 3.08 5.51
CA ASP A 46 -13.44 4.37 5.71
C ASP A 46 -12.41 5.49 5.85
N GLY A 47 -12.54 6.51 5.00
CA GLY A 47 -11.58 7.60 4.94
C GLY A 47 -11.84 8.57 3.80
N VAL A 48 -11.37 9.81 4.01
CA VAL A 48 -11.40 10.92 3.04
C VAL A 48 -9.97 11.41 2.77
N HIS A 49 -9.81 12.43 1.92
CA HIS A 49 -8.51 12.95 1.49
C HIS A 49 -7.91 13.88 2.57
N GLU A 50 -7.62 13.31 3.73
CA GLU A 50 -7.22 14.04 4.93
C GLU A 50 -5.98 13.44 5.58
N TRP A 51 -5.17 14.29 6.21
CA TRP A 51 -3.93 13.88 6.89
C TRP A 51 -4.16 12.82 7.96
N TYR A 52 -5.27 12.91 8.70
CA TYR A 52 -5.64 11.89 9.70
C TYR A 52 -5.71 10.47 9.11
N TYR A 53 -6.26 10.35 7.90
CA TYR A 53 -6.34 9.06 7.21
C TYR A 53 -4.94 8.58 6.82
N TRP A 54 -4.10 9.45 6.26
CA TRP A 54 -2.74 9.08 5.86
C TRP A 54 -1.82 8.75 7.03
N THR A 55 -1.99 9.39 8.19
CA THR A 55 -1.27 9.02 9.42
C THR A 55 -1.54 7.58 9.84
N LYS A 56 -2.78 7.09 9.68
CA LYS A 56 -3.08 5.67 9.93
C LYS A 56 -2.50 4.75 8.85
N LYS A 57 -2.49 5.20 7.60
CA LYS A 57 -1.99 4.39 6.47
C LYS A 57 -0.47 4.27 6.47
N ILE A 58 0.27 5.30 6.88
CA ILE A 58 1.73 5.21 6.97
C ILE A 58 2.18 4.15 7.98
N GLU A 59 1.47 3.95 9.09
CA GLU A 59 1.76 2.84 10.02
C GLU A 59 1.63 1.47 9.35
N SER A 60 0.66 1.30 8.46
CA SER A 60 0.47 0.06 7.70
C SER A 60 1.62 -0.17 6.72
N VAL A 61 2.11 0.90 6.07
CA VAL A 61 3.31 0.86 5.22
C VAL A 61 4.57 0.52 6.04
N LEU A 62 4.76 1.13 7.21
CA LEU A 62 5.93 0.86 8.06
C LEU A 62 5.95 -0.59 8.57
N LYS A 63 4.78 -1.17 8.85
CA LYS A 63 4.65 -2.60 9.21
C LYS A 63 4.90 -3.53 8.01
N TRP A 64 4.60 -3.09 6.80
CA TRP A 64 4.79 -3.88 5.58
C TRP A 64 6.24 -3.90 5.10
N LEU A 65 6.99 -2.81 5.31
CA LEU A 65 8.38 -2.73 4.90
C LEU A 65 9.25 -3.78 5.65
N PRO A 66 10.31 -4.32 5.00
CA PRO A 66 11.24 -5.26 5.62
C PRO A 66 12.23 -4.54 6.55
N ILE A 67 11.70 -3.77 7.50
CA ILE A 67 12.45 -3.01 8.49
C ILE A 67 12.04 -3.46 9.89
N ASN A 68 12.91 -3.25 10.87
CA ASN A 68 12.57 -3.47 12.28
C ASN A 68 11.75 -2.29 12.83
N TYR A 69 10.54 -2.10 12.30
CA TYR A 69 9.65 -1.03 12.77
C TYR A 69 9.22 -1.31 14.20
N LYS A 70 9.53 -0.37 15.10
CA LYS A 70 9.06 -0.37 16.48
C LYS A 70 7.90 0.60 16.59
N GLN A 71 6.69 0.05 16.66
CA GLN A 71 5.50 0.88 16.92
C GLN A 71 5.61 1.49 18.32
N GLU A 72 5.24 2.76 18.44
CA GLU A 72 5.11 3.40 19.74
C GLU A 72 4.06 2.71 20.61
N GLU A 73 4.27 2.74 21.91
CA GLU A 73 3.25 2.33 22.89
C GLU A 73 2.13 3.38 22.94
N ARG A 74 0.87 2.91 22.88
CA ARG A 74 -0.32 3.76 22.98
C ARG A 74 -1.14 3.30 24.17
N LEU A 75 -1.01 4.00 25.29
CA LEU A 75 -1.58 3.62 26.58
C LEU A 75 -3.08 3.94 26.72
N SER A 76 -3.72 4.46 25.66
CA SER A 76 -5.15 4.76 25.59
C SER A 76 -5.62 4.84 24.14
#